data_AF-A0A1B6IP53-F1
#
_entry.id   AF-A0A1B6IP53-F1
#
_cell.length_a   1.000
_cell.length_b   1.000
_cell.length_c   1.000
_cell.angle_alpha   90.00
_cell.angle_beta   90.00
_cell.angle_gamma   90.00
#
_symmetry.space_group_name_H-M   'P 1'
#
loop_
_entity.id
_entity.type
_entity.pdbx_description
1 polymer ?
#
loop_
_entity_poly.entity_id
_entity_poly.type
_entity_poly.pdbx_seq_one_letter_code
_entity_poly.pdbx_strand_id
1 'polypeptide(L)'
;MCNLYKATQRFLQVYFSTYPGYYDTMDAGYRDEFGYIYVTARDDDVINVAGHRLSTAALEDVILSHKDVADAAVVGVPEPTKGEIPLCLFIVRNDCTKSEDVLREELVRQVRELIGPIAAFRLSAAVSALPRTRSGKTARKSIADLARNKQIKIPGTIEDPTIYKEIKHVLQTLGYALTAPDPL
;
A
#
# COMPACT_ATOMS: atom_id res chain seq x y z
N MET A 1 16.73 15.60 25.10
CA MET A 1 15.92 16.11 23.97
C MET A 1 15.12 14.94 23.43
N CYS A 2 13.78 15.01 23.41
CA CYS A 2 12.96 13.94 22.84
C CYS A 2 13.09 13.98 21.30
N ASN A 3 13.58 12.91 20.70
CA ASN A 3 13.78 12.77 19.26
C ASN A 3 13.66 11.29 18.85
N LEU A 4 13.83 10.98 17.56
CA LEU A 4 14.06 9.61 17.12
C LEU A 4 15.46 9.15 17.55
N TYR A 5 15.56 7.96 18.18
CA TYR A 5 16.81 7.42 18.70
C TYR A 5 17.90 7.36 17.63
N LYS A 6 19.02 8.04 17.89
CA LYS A 6 20.17 8.20 16.95
C LYS A 6 19.80 8.74 15.56
N ALA A 7 18.68 9.45 15.41
CA ALA A 7 18.16 9.87 14.11
C ALA A 7 17.53 11.28 14.12
N THR A 8 18.21 12.27 14.71
CA THR A 8 17.70 13.65 14.84
C THR A 8 17.35 14.29 13.49
N GLN A 9 18.18 14.13 12.46
CA GLN A 9 17.90 14.74 11.15
C GLN A 9 16.61 14.17 10.53
N ARG A 10 16.39 12.87 10.68
CA ARG A 10 15.16 12.21 10.23
C ARG A 10 13.95 12.71 11.02
N PHE A 11 14.07 12.92 12.32
CA PHE A 11 12.99 13.50 13.14
C PHE A 11 12.55 14.87 12.62
N LEU A 12 13.49 15.76 12.32
CA LEU A 12 13.18 17.09 11.77
C LEU A 12 12.56 17.00 10.37
N GLN A 13 13.13 16.17 9.50
CA GLN A 13 12.65 15.99 8.14
C GLN A 13 11.23 15.41 8.12
N VAL A 14 10.96 14.37 8.91
CA VAL A 14 9.67 13.65 8.91
C VAL A 14 8.57 14.52 9.52
N TYR A 15 8.82 15.21 10.62
CA TYR A 15 7.74 15.83 11.41
C TYR A 15 7.63 17.36 11.31
N PHE A 16 8.65 18.07 10.81
CA PHE A 16 8.68 19.54 10.88
C PHE A 16 9.05 20.25 9.56
N SER A 17 9.25 19.51 8.46
CA SER A 17 9.65 20.10 7.17
C SER A 17 8.46 20.47 6.27
N THR A 18 7.40 19.65 6.26
CA THR A 18 6.21 19.85 5.41
C THR A 18 5.45 21.12 5.79
N TYR A 19 5.27 21.34 7.09
CA TYR A 19 4.51 22.46 7.65
C TYR A 19 5.39 23.23 8.65
N PRO A 20 6.22 24.19 8.19
CA PRO A 20 7.12 24.93 9.07
C PRO A 20 6.39 25.56 10.27
N GLY A 21 6.87 25.29 11.49
CA GLY A 21 6.26 25.76 12.74
C GLY A 21 5.20 24.84 13.33
N TYR A 22 4.85 23.75 12.66
CA TYR A 22 3.86 22.76 13.11
C TYR A 22 4.48 21.35 13.13
N TYR A 23 3.87 20.47 13.95
CA TYR A 23 4.15 19.04 13.93
C TYR A 23 3.21 18.35 12.95
N ASP A 24 3.77 17.70 11.94
CA ASP A 24 3.02 16.90 10.98
C ASP A 24 2.63 15.56 11.61
N THR A 25 1.35 15.38 11.93
CA THR A 25 0.80 14.13 12.47
C THR A 25 0.71 13.04 11.41
N MET A 26 0.70 13.42 10.12
CA MET A 26 0.42 12.55 8.97
C MET A 26 -0.99 11.94 8.98
N ASP A 27 -1.89 12.50 9.80
CA ASP A 27 -3.31 12.16 9.85
C ASP A 27 -4.11 13.19 9.07
N ALA A 28 -4.90 12.74 8.09
CA ALA A 28 -5.78 13.58 7.29
C ALA A 28 -7.19 13.58 7.87
N GLY A 29 -7.81 14.75 7.94
CA GLY A 29 -9.12 14.93 8.57
C GLY A 29 -9.71 16.31 8.32
N TYR A 30 -10.82 16.58 8.99
CA TYR A 30 -11.45 17.90 8.98
C TYR A 30 -11.95 18.26 10.38
N ARG A 31 -12.13 19.56 10.59
CA ARG A 31 -12.81 20.11 11.76
C ARG A 31 -14.17 20.61 11.33
N ASP A 32 -15.22 20.24 12.07
CA ASP A 32 -16.56 20.73 11.80
C ASP A 32 -16.79 22.15 12.37
N GLU A 33 -18.00 22.66 12.18
CA GLU A 33 -18.42 23.98 12.65
C GLU A 33 -18.51 24.09 14.19
N PHE A 34 -18.65 22.97 14.89
CA PHE A 34 -18.72 22.89 16.35
C PHE A 34 -17.35 22.66 17.00
N GLY A 35 -16.29 22.51 16.20
CA GLY A 35 -14.92 22.35 16.66
C GLY A 35 -14.48 20.89 16.86
N TYR A 36 -15.30 19.90 16.48
CA TYR A 36 -14.93 18.49 16.55
C TYR A 36 -13.98 18.11 15.42
N ILE A 37 -12.98 17.27 15.73
CA ILE A 37 -11.97 16.80 14.78
C ILE A 37 -12.31 15.37 14.34
N TYR A 38 -12.39 15.17 13.03
CA TYR A 38 -12.61 13.87 12.40
C TYR A 38 -11.36 13.43 11.66
N VAL A 39 -10.69 12.38 12.15
CA VAL A 39 -9.54 11.76 11.46
C VAL A 39 -10.08 10.70 10.50
N THR A 40 -9.72 10.82 9.22
CA THR A 40 -10.35 10.07 8.12
C THR A 40 -9.39 9.12 7.41
N ALA A 41 -8.10 9.45 7.37
CA ALA A 41 -7.10 8.68 6.66
C ALA A 41 -5.69 9.02 7.16
N ARG A 42 -4.72 8.25 6.71
CA ARG A 42 -3.31 8.59 6.79
C ARG A 42 -2.86 9.23 5.48
N ASP A 43 -1.99 10.23 5.58
CA ASP A 43 -1.39 10.88 4.41
C ASP A 43 -0.07 10.19 4.00
N ASP A 44 0.48 9.33 4.88
CA ASP A 44 1.66 8.51 4.61
C ASP A 44 1.32 7.05 4.25
N ASP A 45 2.33 6.29 3.83
CA ASP A 45 2.23 4.91 3.34
C ASP A 45 2.06 3.86 4.49
N VAL A 46 1.29 4.20 5.53
CA VAL A 46 1.03 3.35 6.70
C VAL A 46 -0.44 2.93 6.75
N ILE A 47 -0.67 1.63 6.95
CA ILE A 47 -2.01 1.04 7.09
C ILE A 47 -2.29 0.68 8.54
N ASN A 48 -3.58 0.58 8.89
CA ASN A 48 -4.02 0.20 10.23
C ASN A 48 -4.70 -1.17 10.22
N VAL A 49 -4.03 -2.17 10.78
CA VAL A 49 -4.51 -3.55 10.84
C VAL A 49 -4.85 -3.89 12.28
N ALA A 50 -6.14 -3.93 12.61
CA ALA A 50 -6.64 -4.22 13.96
C ALA A 50 -6.00 -3.34 15.05
N GLY A 51 -5.78 -2.04 14.76
CA GLY A 51 -5.14 -1.09 15.67
C GLY A 51 -3.62 -1.00 15.54
N HIS A 52 -2.98 -1.90 14.78
CA HIS A 52 -1.54 -1.89 14.58
C HIS A 52 -1.16 -1.08 13.34
N ARG A 53 -0.27 -0.10 13.52
CA ARG A 53 0.33 0.69 12.43
C ARG A 53 1.40 -0.13 11.73
N LEU A 54 1.19 -0.42 10.45
CA LEU A 54 2.14 -1.17 9.62
C LEU A 54 2.60 -0.33 8.44
N SER A 55 3.91 -0.29 8.24
CA SER A 55 4.52 0.34 7.06
C SER A 55 4.34 -0.58 5.85
N THR A 56 3.71 -0.08 4.79
CA THR A 56 3.61 -0.82 3.53
C THR A 56 4.98 -1.02 2.89
N ALA A 57 5.88 -0.03 2.99
CA ALA A 57 7.25 -0.14 2.52
C ALA A 57 8.03 -1.27 3.23
N ALA A 58 7.82 -1.48 4.53
CA ALA A 58 8.47 -2.57 5.25
C ALA A 58 7.95 -3.95 4.80
N LEU A 59 6.67 -4.05 4.44
CA LEU A 59 6.10 -5.27 3.85
C LEU A 59 6.67 -5.50 2.44
N GLU A 60 6.76 -4.44 1.62
CA GLU A 60 7.36 -4.48 0.30
C GLU A 60 8.83 -4.93 0.36
N ASP A 61 9.64 -4.38 1.26
CA ASP A 61 11.05 -4.77 1.45
C ASP A 61 11.19 -6.28 1.74
N VAL A 62 10.31 -6.81 2.59
CA VAL A 62 10.26 -8.25 2.89
C VAL A 62 9.90 -9.06 1.65
N ILE A 63 8.86 -8.65 0.92
CA ILE A 63 8.42 -9.34 -0.31
C ILE A 63 9.50 -9.29 -1.40
N LEU A 64 10.16 -8.15 -1.57
CA LEU A 64 11.22 -7.93 -2.56
C LEU A 64 12.49 -8.72 -2.25
N SER A 65 12.71 -9.11 -0.99
CA SER A 65 13.80 -10.03 -0.64
C SER A 65 13.54 -11.48 -1.10
N HIS A 66 12.32 -11.82 -1.53
CA HIS A 66 12.04 -13.12 -2.16
C HIS A 66 12.69 -13.21 -3.55
N LYS A 67 13.52 -14.23 -3.77
CA LYS A 67 14.36 -14.35 -4.98
C LYS A 67 13.59 -14.34 -6.30
N ASP A 68 12.34 -14.80 -6.29
CA ASP A 68 11.50 -14.94 -7.48
C ASP A 68 10.60 -13.72 -7.74
N VAL A 69 10.65 -12.71 -6.88
CA VAL A 69 9.91 -11.45 -7.04
C VAL A 69 10.82 -10.39 -7.65
N ALA A 70 10.33 -9.74 -8.70
CA ALA A 70 11.02 -8.65 -9.38
C ALA A 70 10.66 -7.29 -8.76
N ASP A 71 9.40 -7.13 -8.38
CA ASP A 71 8.83 -5.87 -7.93
C ASP A 71 7.55 -6.12 -7.11
N ALA A 72 7.16 -5.17 -6.25
CA ALA A 72 5.97 -5.31 -5.42
C ALA A 72 5.37 -3.95 -5.01
N ALA A 73 4.05 -3.95 -4.83
CA ALA A 73 3.31 -2.85 -4.24
C ALA A 73 2.33 -3.39 -3.19
N VAL A 74 2.43 -2.88 -1.96
CA VAL A 74 1.52 -3.22 -0.87
C VAL A 74 0.59 -2.04 -0.61
N VAL A 75 -0.71 -2.32 -0.57
CA VAL A 75 -1.74 -1.36 -0.22
C VAL A 75 -2.66 -1.89 0.88
N GLY A 76 -3.20 -1.00 1.69
CA GLY A 76 -4.26 -1.35 2.63
C GLY A 76 -5.58 -1.47 1.89
N VAL A 77 -6.30 -2.56 2.14
CA VAL A 77 -7.65 -2.79 1.61
C VAL A 77 -8.64 -3.06 2.75
N PRO A 78 -9.93 -2.67 2.59
CA PRO A 78 -10.91 -2.86 3.66
C PRO A 78 -11.07 -4.32 4.08
N GLU A 79 -11.22 -4.55 5.37
CA GLU A 79 -11.54 -5.84 5.96
C GLU A 79 -12.52 -5.64 7.13
N PRO A 80 -13.67 -6.34 7.15
CA PRO A 80 -14.75 -6.05 8.10
C PRO A 80 -14.39 -6.08 9.59
N THR A 81 -13.39 -6.88 9.97
CA THR A 81 -13.02 -7.13 11.38
C THR A 81 -11.81 -6.30 11.80
N LYS A 82 -10.85 -6.09 10.90
CA LYS A 82 -9.56 -5.48 11.18
C LYS A 82 -9.46 -4.03 10.71
N GLY A 83 -10.50 -3.51 10.07
CA GLY A 83 -10.49 -2.21 9.40
C GLY A 83 -9.81 -2.31 8.04
N GLU A 84 -8.49 -2.53 8.05
CA GLU A 84 -7.72 -2.82 6.84
C GLU A 84 -6.83 -4.05 7.01
N ILE A 85 -6.45 -4.66 5.88
CA ILE A 85 -5.37 -5.65 5.78
C ILE A 85 -4.48 -5.32 4.59
N PRO A 86 -3.20 -5.76 4.58
CA PRO A 86 -2.34 -5.59 3.42
C PRO A 86 -2.74 -6.53 2.28
N LEU A 87 -2.78 -5.96 1.07
CA LEU A 87 -2.85 -6.67 -0.21
C LEU A 87 -1.59 -6.33 -1.00
N CYS A 88 -0.89 -7.35 -1.50
CA CYS A 88 0.28 -7.18 -2.36
C CYS A 88 -0.04 -7.51 -3.82
N LEU A 89 0.34 -6.61 -4.72
CA LEU A 89 0.51 -6.91 -6.13
C LEU A 89 2.00 -7.07 -6.40
N PHE A 90 2.43 -8.18 -6.99
CA PHE A 90 3.85 -8.46 -7.24
C PHE A 90 4.11 -8.85 -8.69
N ILE A 91 5.31 -8.54 -9.17
CA ILE A 91 5.80 -8.97 -10.49
C ILE A 91 6.72 -10.16 -10.28
N VAL A 92 6.46 -11.24 -11.01
CA VAL A 92 7.29 -12.45 -11.00
C VAL A 92 8.51 -12.25 -11.90
N ARG A 93 9.69 -12.73 -11.48
CA ARG A 93 10.87 -12.70 -12.34
C ARG A 93 10.71 -13.66 -13.52
N ASN A 94 11.25 -13.27 -14.67
CA ASN A 94 11.14 -14.02 -15.93
C ASN A 94 11.71 -15.44 -15.87
N ASP A 95 12.67 -15.71 -14.98
CA ASP A 95 13.31 -17.02 -14.79
C ASP A 95 12.60 -17.91 -13.75
N CYS A 96 11.52 -17.42 -13.13
CA CYS A 96 10.76 -18.20 -12.17
C CYS A 96 9.88 -19.25 -12.86
N THR A 97 9.98 -20.50 -12.41
CA THR A 97 9.15 -21.62 -12.91
C THR A 97 8.06 -22.04 -11.93
N LYS A 98 7.92 -21.35 -10.79
CA LYS A 98 6.93 -21.66 -9.77
C LYS A 98 5.54 -21.16 -10.19
N SER A 99 4.50 -21.85 -9.76
CA SER A 99 3.14 -21.33 -9.91
C SER A 99 2.90 -20.16 -8.96
N GLU A 100 1.93 -19.31 -9.31
CA GLU A 100 1.54 -18.17 -8.47
C GLU A 100 1.08 -18.61 -7.08
N ASP A 101 0.38 -19.74 -6.96
CA ASP A 101 -0.08 -20.27 -5.67
C ASP A 101 1.09 -20.59 -4.73
N VAL A 102 2.15 -21.20 -5.26
CA VAL A 102 3.36 -21.51 -4.48
C VAL A 102 4.05 -20.22 -4.04
N LEU A 103 4.17 -19.23 -4.93
CA LEU A 103 4.74 -17.93 -4.58
C LEU A 103 3.91 -17.23 -3.51
N ARG A 104 2.58 -17.26 -3.61
CA ARG A 104 1.66 -16.67 -2.62
C ARG A 104 1.89 -17.26 -1.23
N GLU A 105 1.99 -18.58 -1.12
CA GLU A 105 2.27 -19.26 0.15
C GLU A 105 3.66 -18.91 0.71
N GLU A 106 4.68 -18.85 -0.15
CA GLU A 106 6.03 -18.44 0.21
C GLU A 106 6.07 -17.01 0.76
N LEU A 107 5.42 -16.05 0.09
CA LEU A 107 5.35 -14.66 0.52
C LEU A 107 4.61 -14.52 1.86
N VAL A 108 3.49 -15.24 2.05
CA VAL A 108 2.75 -15.23 3.32
C VAL A 108 3.61 -15.72 4.47
N ARG A 109 4.32 -16.83 4.27
CA ARG A 109 5.25 -17.38 5.28
C ARG A 109 6.37 -16.39 5.58
N GLN A 110 7.00 -15.81 4.56
CA GLN A 110 8.12 -14.89 4.73
C GLN A 110 7.73 -13.61 5.49
N VAL A 111 6.57 -13.02 5.16
CA VAL A 111 6.06 -11.85 5.92
C VAL A 111 5.75 -12.25 7.36
N ARG A 112 5.17 -13.43 7.59
CA ARG A 112 4.89 -13.92 8.94
C ARG A 112 6.16 -14.15 9.76
N GLU A 113 7.24 -14.62 9.14
CA GLU A 113 8.54 -14.85 9.80
C GLU A 113 9.28 -13.56 10.12
N LEU A 114 9.30 -12.60 9.19
CA LEU A 114 10.12 -11.38 9.32
C LEU A 114 9.40 -10.20 9.97
N ILE A 115 8.08 -10.05 9.76
CA ILE A 115 7.27 -8.98 10.38
C ILE A 115 6.47 -9.51 11.56
N GLY A 116 5.96 -10.74 11.44
CA GLY A 116 5.15 -11.38 12.47
C GLY A 116 3.67 -11.54 12.07
N PRO A 117 2.92 -12.37 12.81
CA PRO A 117 1.51 -12.65 12.53
C PRO A 117 0.60 -11.42 12.62
N ILE A 118 1.07 -10.36 13.28
CA ILE A 118 0.35 -9.09 13.40
C ILE A 118 0.09 -8.40 12.06
N ALA A 119 0.92 -8.70 11.05
CA ALA A 119 0.74 -8.18 9.70
C ALA A 119 -0.58 -8.62 9.05
N ALA A 120 -1.16 -9.74 9.51
CA ALA A 120 -2.35 -10.36 8.93
C ALA A 120 -2.27 -10.54 7.39
N PHE A 121 -1.05 -10.68 6.86
CA PHE A 121 -0.79 -10.74 5.43
C PHE A 121 -1.26 -12.08 4.87
N ARG A 122 -2.23 -12.01 3.94
CA ARG A 122 -2.86 -13.19 3.32
C ARG A 122 -3.28 -12.98 1.87
N LEU A 123 -3.27 -11.73 1.38
CA LEU A 123 -3.71 -11.38 0.04
C LEU A 123 -2.50 -10.98 -0.80
N SER A 124 -2.21 -11.77 -1.82
CA SER A 124 -1.29 -11.36 -2.86
C SER A 124 -1.63 -12.00 -4.20
N ALA A 125 -1.34 -11.28 -5.27
CA ALA A 125 -1.53 -11.76 -6.63
C ALA A 125 -0.46 -11.19 -7.57
N ALA A 126 -0.16 -11.96 -8.61
CA ALA A 126 0.77 -11.54 -9.64
C ALA A 126 0.12 -10.53 -10.60
N VAL A 127 0.92 -9.58 -11.08
CA VAL A 127 0.56 -8.64 -12.15
C VAL A 127 1.73 -8.51 -13.13
N SER A 128 1.43 -8.15 -14.38
CA SER A 128 2.44 -7.95 -15.41
C SER A 128 3.29 -6.70 -15.18
N ALA A 129 2.69 -5.65 -14.61
CA ALA A 129 3.35 -4.40 -14.25
C ALA A 129 2.62 -3.68 -13.11
N LEU A 130 3.30 -2.71 -12.51
CA LEU A 130 2.74 -1.79 -11.51
C LEU A 130 2.56 -0.39 -12.13
N PRO A 131 1.51 0.35 -11.75
CA PRO A 131 1.24 1.67 -12.29
C PRO A 131 2.27 2.65 -11.72
N ARG A 132 3.20 3.09 -12.58
CA ARG A 132 4.26 4.04 -12.23
C ARG A 132 4.02 5.39 -12.88
N THR A 133 4.38 6.43 -12.14
CA THR A 133 4.53 7.79 -12.69
C THR A 133 5.84 7.88 -13.48
N ARG A 134 5.97 8.88 -14.37
CA ARG A 134 7.21 9.16 -15.13
C ARG A 134 8.47 9.38 -14.29
N SER A 135 8.33 9.59 -12.97
CA SER A 135 9.46 9.67 -12.04
C SER A 135 9.78 8.31 -11.39
N GLY A 136 9.17 7.22 -11.86
CA GLY A 136 9.31 5.88 -11.33
C GLY A 136 8.49 5.58 -10.06
N LYS A 137 7.72 6.54 -9.51
CA LYS A 137 6.95 6.31 -8.26
C LYS A 137 5.73 5.44 -8.54
N THR A 138 5.54 4.37 -7.76
CA THR A 138 4.33 3.53 -7.76
C THR A 138 3.12 4.32 -7.27
N ALA A 139 2.04 4.32 -8.04
CA ALA A 139 0.80 5.03 -7.74
C ALA A 139 -0.09 4.29 -6.72
N ARG A 140 0.44 3.97 -5.52
CA ARG A 140 -0.25 3.18 -4.48
C ARG A 140 -1.66 3.65 -4.16
N LYS A 141 -1.86 4.96 -4.01
CA LYS A 141 -3.18 5.56 -3.73
C LYS A 141 -4.25 5.14 -4.75
N SER A 142 -3.92 5.13 -6.03
CA SER A 142 -4.86 4.74 -7.07
C SER A 142 -5.21 3.25 -7.05
N ILE A 143 -4.25 2.37 -6.72
CA ILE A 143 -4.51 0.93 -6.50
C ILE A 143 -5.44 0.76 -5.29
N ALA A 144 -5.14 1.46 -4.19
CA ALA A 144 -5.89 1.41 -2.95
C ALA A 144 -7.34 1.94 -3.12
N ASP A 145 -7.53 3.02 -3.88
CA ASP A 145 -8.84 3.58 -4.19
C ASP A 145 -9.65 2.64 -5.11
N LEU A 146 -8.99 2.04 -6.11
CA LEU A 146 -9.61 1.05 -7.00
C LEU A 146 -10.10 -0.18 -6.21
N ALA A 147 -9.27 -0.72 -5.31
CA ALA A 147 -9.64 -1.82 -4.43
C ALA A 147 -10.84 -1.49 -3.50
N ARG A 148 -11.01 -0.21 -3.16
CA ARG A 148 -12.15 0.33 -2.38
C ARG A 148 -13.41 0.62 -3.21
N ASN A 149 -13.48 0.15 -4.45
CA ASN A 149 -14.58 0.43 -5.39
C ASN A 149 -14.76 1.92 -5.73
N LYS A 150 -13.72 2.75 -5.55
CA LYS A 150 -13.80 4.17 -5.92
C LYS A 150 -13.49 4.35 -7.40
N GLN A 151 -14.08 5.39 -7.99
CA GLN A 151 -13.66 5.86 -9.30
C GLN A 151 -12.25 6.46 -9.21
N ILE A 152 -11.35 6.00 -10.06
CA ILE A 152 -10.01 6.56 -10.18
C ILE A 152 -9.93 7.41 -11.45
N LYS A 153 -9.30 8.58 -11.32
CA LYS A 153 -8.87 9.41 -12.45
C LYS A 153 -7.37 9.18 -12.62
N ILE A 154 -6.96 8.58 -13.72
CA ILE A 154 -5.57 8.28 -14.03
C ILE A 154 -4.86 9.60 -14.31
N PRO A 155 -3.85 9.99 -13.51
CA PRO A 155 -3.08 11.18 -13.81
C PRO A 155 -2.33 11.04 -15.13
N GLY A 156 -2.22 12.11 -15.92
CA GLY A 156 -1.43 12.11 -17.15
C GLY A 156 0.08 11.90 -16.96
N THR A 157 0.53 11.79 -15.71
CA THR A 157 1.90 11.44 -15.32
C THR A 157 2.13 9.93 -15.23
N ILE A 158 1.10 9.09 -15.35
CA ILE A 158 1.24 7.63 -15.40
C ILE A 158 1.84 7.23 -16.75
N GLU A 159 2.84 6.33 -16.70
CA GLU A 159 3.56 5.85 -17.88
C GLU A 159 2.67 4.98 -18.77
N ASP A 160 2.01 3.98 -18.17
CA ASP A 160 1.08 3.10 -18.87
C ASP A 160 -0.26 3.05 -18.13
N PRO A 161 -1.29 3.77 -18.62
CA PRO A 161 -2.65 3.72 -18.07
C PRO A 161 -3.35 2.36 -18.26
N THR A 162 -2.93 1.54 -19.23
CA THR A 162 -3.65 0.32 -19.59
C THR A 162 -3.57 -0.76 -18.49
N ILE A 163 -2.50 -0.71 -17.68
CA ILE A 163 -2.27 -1.64 -16.58
C ILE A 163 -3.38 -1.64 -15.53
N TYR A 164 -4.11 -0.53 -15.38
CA TYR A 164 -5.22 -0.46 -14.42
C TYR A 164 -6.37 -1.41 -14.76
N LYS A 165 -6.55 -1.78 -16.02
CA LYS A 165 -7.57 -2.78 -16.42
C LYS A 165 -7.19 -4.18 -15.91
N GLU A 166 -5.92 -4.54 -16.08
CA GLU A 166 -5.40 -5.81 -15.55
C GLU A 166 -5.46 -5.82 -14.02
N ILE A 167 -4.98 -4.76 -13.36
CA ILE A 167 -5.02 -4.64 -11.90
C ILE A 167 -6.45 -4.74 -11.39
N LYS A 168 -7.42 -4.10 -12.05
CA LYS A 168 -8.84 -4.24 -11.69
C LYS A 168 -9.29 -5.70 -11.75
N HIS A 169 -8.95 -6.41 -12.82
CA HIS A 169 -9.30 -7.83 -12.96
C HIS A 169 -8.67 -8.69 -11.87
N VAL A 170 -7.39 -8.49 -11.56
CA VAL A 170 -6.68 -9.18 -10.48
C VAL A 170 -7.26 -8.84 -9.11
N LEU A 171 -7.65 -7.59 -8.86
CA LEU A 171 -8.33 -7.23 -7.62
C LEU A 171 -9.68 -7.96 -7.48
N GLN A 172 -10.41 -8.14 -8.58
CA GLN A 172 -11.69 -8.86 -8.59
C GLN A 172 -11.54 -10.34 -8.24
N THR A 173 -10.46 -11.01 -8.68
CA THR A 173 -10.20 -12.41 -8.27
C THR A 173 -9.91 -12.52 -6.77
N LEU A 174 -9.41 -11.45 -6.15
CA LEU A 174 -9.19 -11.34 -4.70
C LEU A 174 -10.43 -10.83 -3.92
N GLY A 175 -11.55 -10.56 -4.60
CA GLY A 175 -12.80 -10.08 -3.98
C GLY A 175 -12.88 -8.56 -3.78
N TYR A 176 -12.00 -7.79 -4.41
CA TYR A 176 -11.95 -6.31 -4.37
C TYR A 176 -12.29 -5.69 -5.73
N ALA A 177 -12.58 -4.40 -5.78
CA ALA A 177 -12.94 -3.71 -7.03
C ALA A 177 -14.13 -4.32 -7.82
N LEU A 178 -15.01 -5.07 -7.13
CA LEU A 178 -16.17 -5.76 -7.73
C LEU A 178 -17.17 -4.79 -8.36
N THR A 179 -17.35 -3.62 -7.75
CA THR A 179 -18.27 -2.58 -8.22
C THR A 179 -17.54 -1.30 -8.63
N ALA A 180 -16.21 -1.34 -8.70
CA ALA A 180 -15.42 -0.19 -9.13
C ALA A 180 -15.82 0.22 -10.55
N PRO A 181 -16.06 1.52 -10.82
CA PRO A 181 -16.15 2.03 -12.19
C PRO A 181 -14.87 1.73 -12.99
N ASP A 182 -14.94 1.79 -14.31
CA ASP A 182 -13.72 1.73 -15.10
C ASP A 182 -12.84 2.97 -14.84
N PRO A 183 -11.51 2.78 -14.78
CA PRO A 183 -10.58 3.90 -14.67
C PRO A 183 -10.77 4.92 -15.80
N LEU A 184 -10.83 6.21 -15.44
CA LEU A 184 -10.97 7.33 -16.36
C LEU A 184 -9.64 8.03 -16.62
#